data_AF-A0A7S1Z4W0-F1
#
_entry.id   AF-A0A7S1Z4W0-F1
#
_cell.length_a   1.000
_cell.length_b   1.000
_cell.length_c   1.000
_cell.angle_alpha   90.00
_cell.angle_beta   90.00
_cell.angle_gamma   90.00
#
_symmetry.space_group_name_H-M   'P 1'
#
loop_
_entity.id
_entity.type
_entity.pdbx_description
1 polymer ?
#
loop_
_entity_poly.entity_id
_entity_poly.type
_entity_poly.pdbx_seq_one_letter_code
_entity_poly.pdbx_strand_id
1 'polypeptide(L)'
;DAEDAGGFFRQQTKEETARAIEENNGRAVLAAVNEVLIDKVFSSTVSLSVRSIYHFIEQLTAVSEAEIAGDSRKGISDVSSAAKSLSQETSAVRVTSGHGDGGPRIFSLQRLVEVADYNMNERPRIAWTHMWGMMGNHFARIGCQENAMVSMFAIDALRQL
;
A
#
# COMPACT_ATOMS: atom_id res chain seq x y z
N ASP A 1 29.34 40.77 -44.41
CA ASP A 1 28.50 40.45 -43.23
C ASP A 1 27.61 39.25 -43.49
N ALA A 2 28.07 38.07 -43.07
CA ALA A 2 27.24 36.87 -42.99
C ALA A 2 27.38 36.33 -41.56
N GLU A 3 26.47 36.71 -40.68
CA GLU A 3 26.35 36.13 -39.35
C GLU A 3 25.73 34.74 -39.47
N ASP A 4 26.52 33.74 -39.09
CA ASP A 4 26.19 32.32 -39.09
C ASP A 4 25.22 32.00 -37.93
N ALA A 5 24.03 31.56 -38.31
CA ALA A 5 22.99 31.05 -37.43
C ALA A 5 23.38 29.66 -36.89
N GLY A 6 24.25 29.63 -35.89
CA GLY A 6 24.58 28.42 -35.12
C GLY A 6 23.46 28.03 -34.15
N GLY A 7 22.36 27.49 -34.70
CA GLY A 7 21.25 26.95 -33.93
C GLY A 7 21.73 25.92 -32.90
N PHE A 8 21.53 26.24 -31.63
CA PHE A 8 21.89 25.45 -30.46
C PHE A 8 20.97 24.22 -30.32
N PHE A 9 21.02 23.31 -31.30
CA PHE A 9 20.18 22.11 -31.33
C PHE A 9 20.82 21.00 -30.49
N ARG A 10 20.64 21.09 -29.17
CA ARG A 10 20.97 19.98 -28.25
C ARG A 10 20.05 18.81 -28.57
N GLN A 11 20.55 17.82 -29.31
CA GLN A 11 19.82 16.57 -29.54
C GLN A 11 19.61 15.88 -28.20
N GLN A 12 18.35 15.71 -27.80
CA GLN A 12 17.99 14.88 -26.64
C GLN A 12 18.51 13.47 -26.88
N THR A 13 19.25 12.95 -25.91
CA THR A 13 19.76 11.59 -25.96
C THR A 13 18.59 10.60 -25.91
N LYS A 14 18.77 9.40 -26.49
CA LYS A 14 17.75 8.35 -26.43
C LYS A 14 17.34 8.03 -24.98
N GLU A 15 18.27 8.12 -24.03
CA GLU A 15 18.01 7.94 -22.61
C GLU A 15 17.13 9.05 -22.02
N GLU A 16 17.38 10.32 -22.36
CA GLU A 16 16.51 11.43 -21.95
C GLU A 16 15.10 11.29 -22.51
N THR A 17 14.95 10.83 -23.76
CA THR A 17 13.62 10.57 -24.34
C THR A 17 12.89 9.42 -23.66
N ALA A 18 13.59 8.34 -23.33
CA ALA A 18 13.00 7.19 -22.63
C ALA A 18 12.53 7.58 -21.22
N ARG A 19 13.36 8.33 -20.49
CA ARG A 19 13.02 8.85 -19.16
C ARG A 19 11.82 9.80 -19.19
N ALA A 20 11.76 10.67 -20.20
CA ALA A 20 10.62 11.58 -20.38
C ALA A 20 9.32 10.83 -20.69
N ILE A 21 9.38 9.76 -21.49
CA ILE A 21 8.23 8.90 -21.77
C ILE A 21 7.78 8.17 -20.50
N GLU A 22 8.71 7.61 -19.73
CA GLU A 22 8.38 6.93 -18.47
C GLU A 22 7.77 7.89 -17.43
N GLU A 23 8.32 9.10 -17.28
CA GLU A 23 7.76 10.12 -16.41
C GLU A 23 6.36 10.55 -16.86
N ASN A 24 6.15 10.76 -18.16
CA ASN A 24 4.85 11.11 -18.71
C ASN A 24 3.81 9.99 -18.53
N ASN A 25 4.23 8.73 -18.71
CA ASN A 25 3.40 7.56 -18.43
C ASN A 25 3.03 7.48 -16.94
N GLY A 26 4.01 7.68 -16.04
CA GLY A 26 3.78 7.71 -14.60
C GLY A 26 2.80 8.80 -14.17
N ARG A 27 2.95 10.01 -14.73
CA ARG A 27 2.00 11.11 -14.51
C ARG A 27 0.59 10.79 -15.03
N ALA A 28 0.49 10.20 -16.22
CA ALA A 28 -0.80 9.82 -16.80
C ALA A 28 -1.52 8.75 -15.94
N VAL A 29 -0.78 7.76 -15.44
CA VAL A 29 -1.32 6.73 -14.54
C VAL A 29 -1.78 7.35 -13.22
N LEU A 30 -0.96 8.19 -12.58
CA LEU A 30 -1.33 8.86 -11.33
C LEU A 30 -2.52 9.79 -11.51
N ALA A 31 -2.62 10.50 -12.63
CA ALA A 31 -3.76 11.36 -12.94
C ALA A 31 -5.05 10.56 -13.18
N ALA A 32 -4.94 9.31 -13.64
CA ALA A 32 -6.09 8.42 -13.83
C ALA A 32 -6.57 7.78 -12.51
N VAL A 33 -5.70 7.65 -11.50
CA VAL A 33 -6.05 7.13 -10.17
C VAL A 33 -6.70 8.24 -9.36
N ASN A 34 -8.02 8.17 -9.22
CA ASN A 34 -8.75 9.08 -8.35
C ASN A 34 -8.69 8.59 -6.90
N GLU A 35 -8.02 9.34 -6.03
CA GLU A 35 -7.91 9.03 -4.59
C GLU A 35 -9.27 8.82 -3.92
N VAL A 36 -10.31 9.56 -4.35
CA VAL A 36 -11.68 9.42 -3.83
C VAL A 36 -12.27 8.04 -4.13
N LEU A 37 -11.83 7.37 -5.20
CA LEU A 37 -12.30 6.03 -5.52
C LEU A 37 -11.70 4.97 -4.58
N ILE A 38 -10.54 5.24 -3.96
CA ILE A 38 -9.90 4.29 -3.03
C ILE A 38 -10.80 4.08 -1.81
N ASP A 39 -11.27 5.17 -1.19
CA ASP A 39 -12.17 5.09 -0.04
C ASP A 39 -13.54 4.49 -0.40
N LYS A 40 -14.00 4.70 -1.65
CA LYS A 40 -15.25 4.09 -2.13
C LYS A 40 -15.21 2.57 -2.17
N VAL A 41 -14.05 1.95 -2.44
CA VAL A 41 -13.92 0.49 -2.45
C VAL A 41 -14.27 -0.10 -1.08
N PHE A 42 -13.83 0.54 0.01
CA PHE A 42 -14.07 0.07 1.37
C PHE A 42 -15.46 0.42 1.88
N SER A 43 -15.91 1.66 1.69
CA SER A 43 -17.25 2.08 2.12
C SER A 43 -18.38 1.37 1.37
N SER A 44 -18.18 1.02 0.09
CA SER A 44 -19.18 0.27 -0.68
C SER A 44 -19.31 -1.21 -0.29
N THR A 45 -18.46 -1.74 0.60
CA THR A 45 -18.49 -3.15 1.03
C THR A 45 -19.84 -3.58 1.63
N VAL A 46 -20.60 -2.65 2.19
CA VAL A 46 -21.97 -2.89 2.72
C VAL A 46 -22.94 -3.38 1.65
N SER A 47 -22.70 -3.01 0.39
CA SER A 47 -23.53 -3.42 -0.76
C SER A 47 -23.15 -4.79 -1.32
N LEU A 48 -22.03 -5.38 -0.89
CA LEU A 48 -21.58 -6.67 -1.38
C LEU A 48 -22.50 -7.80 -0.93
N SER A 49 -22.52 -8.89 -1.71
CA SER A 49 -23.10 -10.14 -1.27
C SER A 49 -22.33 -10.70 -0.07
N VAL A 50 -22.98 -11.54 0.74
CA VAL A 50 -22.35 -12.21 1.89
C VAL A 50 -21.10 -12.99 1.47
N ARG A 51 -21.14 -13.68 0.32
CA ARG A 51 -19.96 -14.41 -0.19
C ARG A 51 -18.84 -13.47 -0.62
N SER A 52 -19.20 -12.39 -1.30
CA SER A 52 -18.23 -11.41 -1.80
C SER A 52 -17.52 -10.67 -0.68
N ILE A 53 -18.23 -10.28 0.40
CA ILE A 53 -17.60 -9.61 1.54
C ILE A 53 -16.65 -10.55 2.30
N TYR A 54 -16.96 -11.85 2.36
CA TYR A 54 -16.03 -12.81 2.96
C TYR A 54 -14.72 -12.90 2.19
N HIS A 55 -14.80 -13.04 0.86
CA HIS A 55 -13.60 -13.01 0.03
C HIS A 55 -12.87 -11.67 0.11
N PHE A 56 -13.61 -10.56 0.18
CA PHE A 56 -13.00 -9.25 0.34
C PHE A 56 -12.20 -9.14 1.63
N ILE A 57 -12.75 -9.57 2.77
CA ILE A 57 -12.06 -9.59 4.06
C ILE A 57 -10.86 -10.54 4.01
N GLU A 58 -11.02 -11.74 3.46
CA GLU A 58 -9.94 -12.71 3.30
C GLU A 58 -8.76 -12.11 2.53
N GLN A 59 -9.02 -11.48 1.37
CA GLN A 59 -7.96 -10.85 0.58
C GLN A 59 -7.38 -9.62 1.29
N LEU A 60 -8.20 -8.79 1.93
CA LEU A 60 -7.71 -7.63 2.67
C LEU A 60 -6.80 -8.03 3.84
N THR A 61 -7.15 -9.10 4.55
CA THR A 61 -6.27 -9.67 5.58
C THR A 61 -4.97 -10.16 4.98
N ALA A 62 -4.98 -10.90 3.86
CA ALA A 62 -3.77 -11.38 3.19
C ALA A 62 -2.85 -10.24 2.74
N VAL A 63 -3.41 -9.16 2.16
CA VAL A 63 -2.62 -7.97 1.79
C VAL A 63 -2.04 -7.28 3.02
N SER A 64 -2.81 -7.17 4.10
CA SER A 64 -2.30 -6.63 5.37
C SER A 64 -1.10 -7.42 5.89
N GLU A 65 -1.09 -8.75 5.75
CA GLU A 65 0.07 -9.57 6.12
C GLU A 65 1.29 -9.27 5.26
N ALA A 66 1.11 -9.21 3.93
CA ALA A 66 2.19 -8.92 3.00
C ALA A 66 2.77 -7.50 3.19
N GLU A 67 1.91 -6.52 3.51
CA GLU A 67 2.30 -5.15 3.81
C GLU A 67 3.17 -5.06 5.07
N ILE A 68 2.79 -5.79 6.12
CA ILE A 68 3.52 -5.83 7.40
C ILE A 68 4.82 -6.61 7.26
N ALA A 69 4.82 -7.72 6.50
CA ALA A 69 6.02 -8.50 6.20
C ALA A 69 7.02 -7.76 5.30
N GLY A 70 6.57 -6.72 4.58
CA GLY A 70 7.39 -5.93 3.66
C GLY A 70 7.53 -6.54 2.26
N ASP A 71 6.77 -7.58 1.93
CA ASP A 71 6.82 -8.28 0.64
C ASP A 71 6.38 -7.40 -0.54
N SER A 72 5.59 -6.34 -0.30
CA SER A 72 5.22 -5.37 -1.33
C SER A 72 6.41 -4.63 -1.96
N ARG A 73 7.60 -4.65 -1.34
CA ARG A 73 8.81 -4.01 -1.88
C ARG A 73 9.54 -4.90 -2.89
N LYS A 74 9.39 -6.22 -2.83
CA LYS A 74 10.23 -7.18 -3.57
C LYS A 74 10.17 -6.97 -5.08
N GLY A 75 8.99 -6.70 -5.63
CA GLY A 75 8.79 -6.48 -7.07
C GLY A 75 9.40 -5.19 -7.63
N ILE A 76 9.60 -4.16 -6.81
CA ILE A 76 10.20 -2.87 -7.23
C ILE A 76 11.67 -2.80 -6.83
N SER A 77 12.04 -3.42 -5.70
CA SER A 77 13.42 -3.43 -5.24
C SER A 77 14.32 -4.19 -6.19
N ASP A 78 13.89 -5.27 -6.84
CA ASP A 78 14.76 -6.04 -7.75
C ASP A 78 15.25 -5.22 -8.97
N VAL A 79 14.48 -4.22 -9.41
CA VAL A 79 14.91 -3.27 -10.46
C VAL A 79 15.92 -2.24 -9.91
N SER A 80 15.75 -1.80 -8.66
CA SER A 80 16.72 -0.91 -7.98
C SER A 80 17.98 -1.63 -7.50
N SER A 81 17.90 -2.94 -7.19
CA SER A 81 19.00 -3.81 -6.76
C SER A 81 19.98 -4.07 -7.90
N ALA A 82 19.50 -4.18 -9.14
CA ALA A 82 20.36 -4.31 -10.32
C ALA A 82 21.26 -3.07 -10.50
N ALA A 83 20.78 -1.89 -10.11
CA ALA A 83 21.53 -0.63 -10.22
C ALA A 83 22.44 -0.32 -9.01
N LYS A 84 22.36 -1.08 -7.91
CA LYS A 84 23.03 -0.77 -6.63
C LYS A 84 24.11 -1.76 -6.20
N SER A 85 24.58 -2.62 -7.10
CA SER A 85 25.74 -3.50 -6.84
C SER A 85 27.08 -2.75 -6.90
N LEU A 86 27.18 -1.57 -6.27
CA LEU A 86 28.49 -0.91 -6.07
C LEU A 86 28.45 0.17 -4.97
N SER A 87 28.12 -0.17 -3.72
CA SER A 87 28.65 0.58 -2.55
C SER A 87 28.33 -0.11 -1.21
N GLN A 88 29.42 -0.64 -0.66
CA GLN A 88 29.76 -0.98 0.71
C GLN A 88 28.93 -0.40 1.86
N GLU A 89 28.70 -1.28 2.84
CA GLU A 89 28.40 -1.11 4.27
C GLU A 89 28.49 0.30 4.85
N THR A 90 27.43 0.74 5.55
CA THR A 90 27.54 1.33 6.89
C THR A 90 26.17 1.37 7.56
N SER A 91 26.15 0.91 8.81
CA SER A 91 25.03 0.90 9.74
C SER A 91 24.62 2.34 10.11
N ALA A 92 23.36 2.70 9.89
CA ALA A 92 22.78 3.91 10.46
C ALA A 92 21.30 3.70 10.79
N VAL A 93 20.98 3.78 12.07
CA VAL A 93 19.63 3.86 12.63
C VAL A 93 18.92 5.05 11.99
N ARG A 94 17.90 4.78 11.18
CA ARG A 94 17.04 5.80 10.56
C ARG A 94 15.75 5.92 11.35
N VAL A 95 15.64 6.97 12.17
CA VAL A 95 14.35 7.49 12.61
C VAL A 95 13.86 8.41 11.51
N THR A 96 12.86 7.97 10.74
CA THR A 96 12.19 8.80 9.73
C THR A 96 10.67 8.67 9.88
N SER A 97 10.06 9.71 10.42
CA SER A 97 8.62 9.93 10.41
C SER A 97 8.17 10.34 9.00
N GLY A 98 7.15 9.66 8.46
CA GLY A 98 6.46 10.04 7.22
C GLY A 98 6.37 8.91 6.19
N HIS A 99 5.37 8.02 6.35
CA HIS A 99 4.67 7.21 5.34
C HIS A 99 5.42 6.53 4.17
N GLY A 100 6.74 6.43 4.17
CA GLY A 100 7.43 5.75 3.08
C GLY A 100 8.95 5.82 3.12
N ASP A 101 9.59 5.36 4.20
CA ASP A 101 10.88 4.66 4.11
C ASP A 101 11.20 4.02 5.47
N GLY A 102 10.97 2.70 5.62
CA GLY A 102 11.59 1.88 6.67
C GLY A 102 10.69 1.16 7.68
N GLY A 103 9.40 1.50 7.79
CA GLY A 103 8.45 0.82 8.70
C GLY A 103 7.44 -0.09 7.99
N PRO A 104 6.85 -1.08 8.68
CA PRO A 104 5.77 -1.90 8.13
C PRO A 104 4.58 -1.01 7.74
N ARG A 105 4.01 -1.26 6.57
CA ARG A 105 2.81 -0.55 6.12
C ARG A 105 1.61 -1.17 6.82
N ILE A 106 0.74 -0.34 7.39
CA ILE A 106 -0.48 -0.78 8.10
C ILE A 106 -1.76 -0.30 7.41
N PHE A 107 -1.69 0.08 6.14
CA PHE A 107 -2.81 0.65 5.41
C PHE A 107 -3.97 -0.35 5.33
N SER A 108 -3.70 -1.57 4.89
CA SER A 108 -4.74 -2.61 4.79
C SER A 108 -5.27 -3.01 6.17
N LEU A 109 -4.42 -2.96 7.22
CA LEU A 109 -4.84 -3.20 8.60
C LEU A 109 -5.82 -2.13 9.09
N GLN A 110 -5.58 -0.85 8.78
CA GLN A 110 -6.49 0.25 9.08
C GLN A 110 -7.82 0.10 8.34
N ARG A 111 -7.76 -0.23 7.04
CA ARG A 111 -8.96 -0.42 6.23
C ARG A 111 -9.80 -1.61 6.66
N LEU A 112 -9.19 -2.64 7.25
CA LEU A 112 -9.93 -3.75 7.84
C LEU A 112 -10.82 -3.29 9.01
N VAL A 113 -10.36 -2.34 9.83
CA VAL A 113 -11.13 -1.75 10.92
C VAL A 113 -12.29 -0.91 10.39
N GLU A 114 -12.05 -0.08 9.37
CA GLU A 114 -13.12 0.71 8.75
C GLU A 114 -14.21 -0.16 8.11
N VAL A 115 -13.80 -1.21 7.39
CA VAL A 115 -14.74 -2.18 6.79
C VAL A 115 -15.56 -2.88 7.86
N ALA A 116 -14.95 -3.18 9.02
CA ALA A 116 -15.66 -3.74 10.16
C ALA A 116 -16.74 -2.79 10.67
N ASP A 117 -16.39 -1.51 10.90
CA ASP A 117 -17.31 -0.47 11.36
C ASP A 117 -18.49 -0.29 10.39
N TYR A 118 -18.22 -0.17 9.08
CA TYR A 118 -19.26 -0.03 8.06
C TYR A 118 -20.25 -1.20 8.04
N ASN A 119 -19.80 -2.41 8.32
CA ASN A 119 -20.62 -3.62 8.17
C ASN A 119 -21.25 -4.11 9.47
N MET A 120 -20.80 -3.65 10.65
CA MET A 120 -21.24 -4.18 11.95
C MET A 120 -22.77 -4.09 12.13
N ASN A 121 -23.38 -2.97 11.70
CA ASN A 121 -24.82 -2.74 11.84
C ASN A 121 -25.63 -3.14 10.61
N GLU A 122 -25.00 -3.20 9.44
CA GLU A 122 -25.66 -3.52 8.16
C GLU A 122 -25.84 -5.02 7.93
N ARG A 123 -25.01 -5.87 8.57
CA ARG A 123 -24.99 -7.31 8.33
C ARG A 123 -25.78 -8.10 9.37
N PRO A 124 -26.52 -9.15 8.98
CA PRO A 124 -27.13 -10.08 9.93
C PRO A 124 -26.10 -10.71 10.85
N ARG A 125 -26.48 -10.97 12.11
CA ARG A 125 -25.58 -11.48 13.17
C ARG A 125 -24.76 -12.70 12.77
N ILE A 126 -25.35 -13.62 12.01
CA ILE A 126 -24.66 -14.83 11.53
C ILE A 126 -23.53 -14.51 10.54
N ALA A 127 -23.77 -13.56 9.63
CA ALA A 127 -22.78 -13.14 8.66
C ALA A 127 -21.66 -12.34 9.36
N TRP A 128 -22.05 -11.43 10.27
CA TRP A 128 -21.12 -10.70 11.10
C TRP A 128 -20.21 -11.62 11.92
N THR A 129 -20.77 -12.64 12.57
CA THR A 129 -19.99 -13.61 13.37
C THR A 129 -18.91 -14.28 12.53
N HIS A 130 -19.20 -14.61 11.27
CA HIS A 130 -18.22 -15.20 10.37
C HIS A 130 -17.15 -14.20 9.92
N MET A 131 -17.56 -12.96 9.58
CA MET A 131 -16.63 -11.86 9.26
C MET A 131 -15.67 -11.59 10.42
N TRP A 132 -16.23 -11.46 11.63
CA TRP A 132 -15.49 -11.27 12.87
C TRP A 132 -14.53 -12.43 13.13
N GLY A 133 -14.93 -13.67 12.88
CA GLY A 133 -14.02 -14.82 13.01
C GLY A 133 -12.76 -14.69 12.17
N MET A 134 -12.89 -14.25 10.91
CA MET A 134 -11.73 -14.03 10.02
C MET A 134 -10.86 -12.87 10.51
N MET A 135 -11.47 -11.73 10.79
CA MET A 135 -10.77 -10.53 11.26
C MET A 135 -10.11 -10.71 12.62
N GLY A 136 -10.82 -11.27 13.60
CA GLY A 136 -10.36 -11.47 14.96
C GLY A 136 -9.15 -12.42 15.02
N ASN A 137 -9.17 -13.50 14.23
CA ASN A 137 -8.01 -14.38 14.07
C ASN A 137 -6.79 -13.62 13.49
N HIS A 138 -7.02 -12.77 12.49
CA HIS A 138 -5.97 -11.96 11.89
C HIS A 138 -5.40 -10.94 12.91
N PHE A 139 -6.25 -10.18 13.59
CA PHE A 139 -5.80 -9.21 14.60
C PHE A 139 -5.09 -9.87 15.79
N ALA A 140 -5.55 -11.03 16.26
CA ALA A 140 -4.88 -11.76 17.34
C ALA A 140 -3.44 -12.13 16.95
N ARG A 141 -3.23 -12.59 15.72
CA ARG A 141 -1.90 -12.90 15.19
C ARG A 141 -1.05 -11.63 15.00
N ILE A 142 -1.62 -10.55 14.46
CA ILE A 142 -0.90 -9.28 14.26
C ILE A 142 -0.58 -8.60 15.61
N GLY A 143 -1.43 -8.79 16.62
CA GLY A 143 -1.21 -8.33 18.00
C GLY A 143 0.03 -8.94 18.66
N CYS A 144 0.56 -10.04 18.13
CA CYS A 144 1.79 -10.67 18.61
C CYS A 144 3.03 -10.35 17.74
N GLN A 145 2.95 -9.40 16.81
CA GLN A 145 4.08 -9.02 15.95
C GLN A 145 5.21 -8.37 16.76
N GLU A 146 6.45 -8.60 16.34
CA GLU A 146 7.65 -8.02 16.98
C GLU A 146 7.66 -6.49 16.90
N ASN A 147 7.06 -5.93 15.85
CA ASN A 147 6.91 -4.49 15.73
C ASN A 147 5.83 -3.99 16.70
N ALA A 148 6.27 -3.38 17.80
CA ALA A 148 5.40 -2.87 18.86
C ALA A 148 4.32 -1.90 18.36
N MET A 149 4.60 -1.09 17.34
CA MET A 149 3.60 -0.16 16.77
C MET A 149 2.44 -0.93 16.11
N VAL A 150 2.77 -1.98 15.34
CA VAL A 150 1.80 -2.82 14.65
C VAL A 150 1.00 -3.64 15.65
N SER A 151 1.68 -4.26 16.61
CA SER A 151 1.04 -5.03 17.69
C SER A 151 0.08 -4.17 18.51
N MET A 152 0.51 -2.97 18.92
CA MET A 152 -0.32 -2.05 19.69
C MET A 152 -1.56 -1.60 18.91
N PHE A 153 -1.40 -1.28 17.62
CA PHE A 153 -2.53 -0.93 16.76
C PHE A 153 -3.56 -2.07 16.68
N ALA A 154 -3.12 -3.31 16.44
CA ALA A 154 -4.02 -4.45 16.33
C ALA A 154 -4.77 -4.75 17.64
N ILE A 155 -4.10 -4.61 18.79
CA ILE A 155 -4.73 -4.77 20.10
C ILE A 155 -5.79 -3.68 20.34
N ASP A 156 -5.50 -2.44 19.98
CA ASP A 156 -6.46 -1.34 20.12
C ASP A 156 -7.67 -1.52 19.19
N ALA A 157 -7.44 -1.88 17.93
CA ALA A 157 -8.50 -2.21 16.97
C ALA A 157 -9.43 -3.31 17.49
N LEU A 158 -8.89 -4.38 18.10
CA LEU A 158 -9.69 -5.44 18.72
C LEU A 158 -10.53 -4.99 19.91
N ARG A 159 -10.10 -3.96 20.64
CA ARG A 159 -10.84 -3.44 21.79
C ARG A 159 -12.00 -2.53 21.39
N GLN A 160 -11.89 -1.91 20.22
CA GLN A 160 -12.86 -0.94 19.71
C GLN A 160 -14.03 -1.62 18.96
N LEU A 161 -13.78 -2.78 18.36
CA LEU A 161 -14.77 -3.60 17.65
C LEU A 161 -15.51 -4.58 18.59
#